data_AF-A0A430QPV3-F1
#
_entry.id   AF-A0A430QPV3-F1
#
_cell.length_a   1.000
_cell.length_b   1.000
_cell.length_c   1.000
_cell.angle_alpha   90.00
_cell.angle_beta   90.00
_cell.angle_gamma   90.00
#
_symmetry.space_group_name_H-M   'P 1'
#
loop_
_entity.id
_entity.type
_entity.pdbx_description
1 polymer ?
#
loop_
_entity_poly.entity_id
_entity_poly.type
_entity_poly.pdbx_seq_one_letter_code
_entity_poly.pdbx_strand_id
1 'polypeptide(L)'
;MGLRIPAFRTRLMMKSSPDVDCVSSDSVVCLSKATEMFVSELVSTAIRGNRSELTYKDLSRLQCQLDRYNFLADVLPQKITAREWIEKYKSEFDASCP
;
A
#
# COMPACT_ATOMS: atom_id res chain seq x y z
N MET A 1 20.04 -18.56 -3.53
CA MET A 1 19.15 -17.52 -2.95
C MET A 1 17.72 -17.93 -3.24
N GLY A 2 16.91 -18.23 -2.22
CA GLY A 2 15.50 -18.63 -2.41
C GLY A 2 14.56 -17.41 -2.37
N LEU A 3 13.50 -17.44 -3.16
CA LEU A 3 12.39 -16.48 -3.07
C LEU A 3 11.50 -16.86 -1.89
N ARG A 4 11.20 -15.90 -1.00
CA ARG A 4 10.22 -16.01 0.09
C ARG A 4 8.79 -15.94 -0.45
N ILE A 5 8.58 -15.22 -1.54
CA ILE A 5 7.28 -15.12 -2.21
C ILE A 5 7.21 -16.19 -3.31
N PRO A 6 6.21 -17.09 -3.31
CA PRO A 6 6.09 -18.12 -4.33
C PRO A 6 5.90 -17.55 -5.74
N ALA A 7 6.76 -17.96 -6.67
CA ALA A 7 6.75 -17.48 -8.06
C ALA A 7 5.38 -17.65 -8.76
N PHE A 8 4.65 -18.74 -8.49
CA PHE A 8 3.30 -18.96 -9.01
C PHE A 8 2.31 -17.87 -8.53
N ARG A 9 2.39 -17.45 -7.26
CA ARG A 9 1.52 -16.40 -6.71
C ARG A 9 1.83 -15.05 -7.34
N THR A 10 3.11 -14.71 -7.50
CA THR A 10 3.52 -13.48 -8.20
C THR A 10 2.99 -13.48 -9.63
N ARG A 11 3.14 -14.59 -10.38
CA ARG A 11 2.62 -14.71 -11.74
C ARG A 11 1.10 -14.54 -11.80
N LEU A 12 0.37 -15.14 -10.86
CA LEU A 12 -1.09 -15.01 -10.77
C LEU A 12 -1.52 -13.55 -10.56
N MET A 13 -0.85 -12.84 -9.66
CA MET A 13 -1.14 -11.42 -9.40
C MET A 13 -0.85 -10.57 -10.64
N MET A 14 0.27 -10.80 -11.33
CA MET A 14 0.57 -10.07 -12.58
C MET A 14 -0.49 -10.28 -13.65
N LYS A 15 -1.04 -11.50 -13.79
CA LYS A 15 -2.09 -11.83 -14.75
C LYS A 15 -3.50 -11.37 -14.35
N SER A 16 -3.71 -10.92 -13.11
CA SER A 16 -4.99 -10.33 -12.72
C SER A 16 -5.20 -8.92 -13.27
N SER A 17 -4.14 -8.28 -13.76
CA SER A 17 -4.22 -7.01 -14.47
C SER A 17 -4.79 -7.22 -15.87
N PRO A 18 -5.79 -6.42 -16.28
CA PRO A 18 -6.51 -6.62 -17.55
C PRO A 18 -5.61 -6.50 -18.79
N ASP A 19 -4.51 -5.74 -18.71
CA ASP A 19 -3.61 -5.45 -19.83
C ASP A 19 -2.37 -6.38 -19.88
N VAL A 20 -2.38 -7.50 -19.17
CA VAL A 20 -1.22 -8.41 -19.07
C VAL A 20 -1.50 -9.76 -19.72
N ASP A 21 -1.10 -9.91 -20.99
CA ASP A 21 -1.25 -11.16 -21.75
C ASP A 21 -0.22 -12.22 -21.38
N CYS A 22 1.06 -11.83 -21.35
CA CYS A 22 2.18 -12.74 -21.10
C CYS A 22 3.12 -12.22 -20.01
N VAL A 23 3.71 -13.16 -19.27
CA VAL A 23 4.59 -12.86 -18.13
C VAL A 23 5.82 -13.75 -18.24
N SER A 24 7.02 -13.17 -18.35
CA SER A 24 8.27 -13.94 -18.43
C SER A 24 8.65 -14.58 -17.07
N SER A 25 9.58 -15.53 -17.05
CA SER A 25 10.16 -16.06 -15.80
C SER A 25 10.90 -14.98 -15.02
N ASP A 26 11.68 -14.17 -15.72
CA ASP A 26 12.61 -13.22 -15.12
C ASP A 26 11.85 -12.05 -14.48
N SER A 27 10.77 -11.61 -15.12
CA SER A 27 9.85 -10.62 -14.54
C SER A 27 9.23 -11.13 -13.24
N VAL A 28 8.89 -12.42 -13.15
CA VAL A 28 8.37 -13.01 -11.92
C VAL A 28 9.42 -13.02 -10.83
N VAL A 29 10.64 -13.45 -11.13
CA VAL A 29 11.74 -13.47 -10.15
C VAL A 29 12.04 -12.05 -9.64
N CYS A 30 12.13 -11.08 -10.57
CA CYS A 30 12.39 -9.68 -10.25
C CYS A 30 11.28 -9.11 -9.36
N LEU A 31 10.01 -9.29 -9.74
CA LEU A 31 8.87 -8.78 -8.97
C LEU A 31 8.76 -9.47 -7.61
N SER A 32 8.95 -10.79 -7.53
CA SER A 32 8.98 -11.51 -6.25
C SER A 32 10.02 -10.91 -5.30
N LYS A 33 11.23 -10.62 -5.81
CA LYS A 33 12.29 -10.01 -5.01
C LYS A 33 11.99 -8.57 -4.63
N ALA A 34 11.44 -7.79 -5.56
CA ALA A 34 11.02 -6.41 -5.31
C ALA A 34 9.93 -6.35 -4.23
N THR A 35 8.95 -7.26 -4.25
CA THR A 35 7.90 -7.34 -3.22
C THR A 35 8.46 -7.69 -1.84
N GLU A 36 9.45 -8.58 -1.75
CA GLU A 36 10.15 -8.84 -0.47
C GLU A 36 10.82 -7.58 0.08
N MET A 37 11.55 -6.87 -0.77
CA MET A 37 12.24 -5.63 -0.40
C MET A 37 11.24 -4.55 0.00
N PHE A 38 10.16 -4.41 -0.77
CA PHE A 38 9.08 -3.47 -0.49
C PHE A 38 8.45 -3.73 0.89
N VAL A 39 8.10 -4.97 1.23
CA VAL A 39 7.50 -5.28 2.54
C VAL A 39 8.48 -5.01 3.68
N SER A 40 9.75 -5.39 3.53
CA SER A 40 10.78 -5.13 4.55
C SER A 40 10.98 -3.63 4.79
N GLU A 41 11.02 -2.86 3.72
CA GLU A 41 11.20 -1.42 3.74
C GLU A 41 9.95 -0.72 4.31
N LEU A 42 8.75 -1.12 3.87
CA LEU A 42 7.49 -0.61 4.38
C LEU A 42 7.39 -0.76 5.91
N VAL A 43 7.72 -1.95 6.44
CA VAL A 43 7.69 -2.22 7.88
C VAL A 43 8.74 -1.39 8.62
N SER A 44 9.98 -1.34 8.11
CA SER A 44 11.07 -0.58 8.73
C SER A 44 10.79 0.93 8.75
N THR A 45 10.13 1.46 7.73
CA THR A 45 9.81 2.89 7.63
C THR A 45 8.55 3.24 8.44
N ALA A 46 7.57 2.33 8.53
CA ALA A 46 6.35 2.55 9.32
C ALA A 46 6.62 2.60 10.82
N ILE A 47 7.49 1.72 11.33
CA ILE A 47 7.84 1.66 12.75
C ILE A 47 8.77 2.83 13.08
N ARG A 48 8.28 3.80 13.85
CA ARG A 48 9.09 4.92 14.35
C ARG A 48 9.72 4.56 15.70
N GLY A 49 11.02 4.81 15.83
CA GLY A 49 11.78 4.61 17.07
C GLY A 49 12.01 3.13 17.39
N ASN A 50 12.27 2.82 18.66
CA ASN A 50 12.66 1.46 19.10
C ASN A 50 11.46 0.56 19.45
N ARG A 51 10.34 0.71 18.74
CA ARG A 51 9.13 -0.11 18.97
C ARG A 51 9.26 -1.44 18.24
N SER A 52 8.80 -2.52 18.86
CA SER A 52 8.77 -3.86 18.25
C SER A 52 7.45 -4.20 17.57
N GLU A 53 6.43 -3.34 17.72
CA GLU A 53 5.08 -3.59 17.23
C GLU A 53 4.69 -2.60 16.13
N LEU A 54 4.18 -3.15 15.03
CA LEU A 54 3.60 -2.41 13.92
C LEU A 54 2.08 -2.26 14.14
N THR A 55 1.57 -1.04 14.05
CA THR A 55 0.12 -0.79 14.14
C THR A 55 -0.44 -0.30 12.81
N TYR A 56 -1.76 -0.47 12.60
CA TYR A 56 -2.44 0.07 11.42
C TYR A 56 -2.25 1.59 11.29
N LYS A 57 -2.26 2.32 12.42
CA LYS A 57 -2.06 3.77 12.44
C LYS A 57 -0.68 4.17 11.93
N ASP A 58 0.34 3.35 12.15
CA ASP A 58 1.67 3.60 11.63
C ASP A 58 1.70 3.47 10.09
N LEU A 59 1.01 2.47 9.54
CA LEU A 59 0.89 2.25 8.09
C LEU A 59 0.04 3.32 7.38
N SER A 60 -1.14 3.66 7.91
CA SER A 60 -2.00 4.69 7.30
C SER A 60 -1.40 6.10 7.43
N ARG A 61 -0.62 6.36 8.48
CA ARG A 61 0.17 7.60 8.56
C ARG A 61 1.27 7.63 7.50
N LEU A 62 2.01 6.54 7.36
CA LEU A 62 3.10 6.44 6.38
C LEU A 62 2.61 6.72 4.96
N GLN A 63 1.50 6.09 4.56
CA GLN A 63 0.85 6.29 3.26
C GLN A 63 0.49 7.76 3.00
N CYS A 64 -0.02 8.45 4.01
CA CYS A 64 -0.45 9.85 3.88
C CYS A 64 0.73 10.84 3.86
N GLN A 65 1.85 10.51 4.51
CA GLN A 65 3.01 11.41 4.65
C GLN A 65 4.01 11.31 3.51
N LEU A 66 4.09 10.16 2.83
CA LEU A 66 5.11 9.90 1.83
C LEU A 66 4.44 9.52 0.51
N ASP A 67 4.64 10.36 -0.50
CA ASP A 67 4.02 10.24 -1.83
C ASP A 67 4.27 8.87 -2.50
N ARG A 68 5.45 8.28 -2.27
CA ARG A 68 5.80 6.95 -2.81
C ARG A 68 4.87 5.81 -2.36
N TYR A 69 4.07 6.02 -1.31
CA TYR A 69 3.08 5.07 -0.81
C TYR A 69 1.65 5.50 -1.08
N ASN A 70 1.42 6.59 -1.82
CA ASN A 70 0.08 7.12 -2.08
C ASN A 70 -0.81 6.09 -2.82
N PHE A 71 -0.22 5.19 -3.61
CA PHE A 71 -0.93 4.07 -4.25
C PHE A 71 -1.61 3.11 -3.25
N LEU A 72 -1.28 3.19 -1.97
CA LEU A 72 -1.91 2.42 -0.91
C LEU A 72 -3.11 3.14 -0.27
N ALA A 73 -3.50 4.34 -0.71
CA ALA A 73 -4.56 5.14 -0.10
C ALA A 73 -5.88 4.37 0.06
N ASP A 74 -6.25 3.63 -0.99
CA ASP A 74 -7.51 2.87 -1.02
C ASP A 74 -7.44 1.60 -0.16
N VAL A 75 -6.23 1.10 0.12
CA VAL A 75 -5.99 -0.12 0.91
C VAL A 75 -5.77 0.20 2.39
N LEU A 76 -5.10 1.32 2.67
CA LEU A 76 -4.68 1.77 4.01
C LEU A 76 -5.18 3.20 4.31
N PRO A 77 -6.49 3.46 4.24
CA PRO A 77 -7.02 4.79 4.48
C PRO A 77 -6.73 5.28 5.91
N GLN A 78 -6.46 6.58 6.06
CA GLN A 78 -6.47 7.18 7.39
C GLN A 78 -7.88 7.18 7.96
N LYS A 79 -8.01 6.60 9.15
CA LYS A 79 -9.27 6.65 9.90
C LYS A 79 -9.44 8.05 10.46
N ILE A 80 -10.56 8.67 10.12
CA ILE A 80 -11.05 9.91 10.72
C ILE A 80 -12.41 9.66 11.35
N THR A 81 -12.71 10.38 12.42
CA THR A 81 -14.01 10.37 13.06
C THR A 81 -15.03 11.12 12.20
N ALA A 82 -16.32 10.83 12.39
CA ALA A 82 -17.39 11.55 11.70
C ALA A 82 -17.31 13.08 11.94
N ARG A 83 -16.91 13.48 13.15
CA ARG A 83 -16.70 14.88 13.50
C ARG A 83 -15.57 15.51 12.68
N GLU A 84 -14.40 14.87 12.61
CA GLU A 84 -13.27 15.35 11.81
C GLU A 84 -13.61 15.42 10.32
N TRP A 85 -14.39 14.45 9.83
CA TRP A 85 -14.88 14.47 8.45
C TRP A 85 -15.78 15.68 8.20
N ILE A 86 -16.74 15.93 9.09
CA ILE A 86 -17.63 17.10 9.00
C ILE A 86 -16.83 18.39 9.01
N GLU A 87 -15.88 18.55 9.94
CA GLU A 87 -15.07 19.77 10.04
C GLU A 87 -14.21 19.99 8.78
N LYS A 88 -13.70 18.93 8.16
CA LYS A 88 -12.75 19.02 7.05
C LYS A 88 -13.40 19.06 5.66
N TYR A 89 -14.51 18.37 5.45
CA TYR A 89 -15.07 18.12 4.12
C TYR A 89 -16.52 18.59 3.94
N LYS A 90 -17.22 19.02 5.00
CA LYS A 90 -18.64 19.38 4.88
C LYS A 90 -18.89 20.53 3.92
N SER A 91 -18.08 21.58 3.94
CA SER A 91 -18.24 22.73 3.04
C SER A 91 -18.02 22.36 1.58
N GLU A 92 -17.03 21.50 1.31
CA GLU A 92 -16.76 21.00 -0.04
C GLU A 92 -17.88 20.10 -0.54
N PHE A 93 -18.36 19.20 0.31
CA PHE A 93 -19.47 18.30 0.01
C PHE A 93 -20.77 19.07 -0.26
N ASP A 94 -21.13 19.99 0.64
CA ASP A 94 -22.35 20.81 0.52
C ASP A 94 -22.29 21.71 -0.73
N ALA A 95 -21.10 22.17 -1.15
CA ALA A 95 -20.92 22.93 -2.41
C ALA A 95 -20.94 22.05 -3.67
N SER A 96 -20.69 20.75 -3.53
CA SER A 96 -20.68 19.78 -4.64
C SER A 96 -22.06 19.26 -5.01
N CYS A 97 -23.01 19.32 -4.06
CA CYS A 97 -24.41 18.95 -4.28
C CYS A 97 -25.23 20.19 -4.69
N PRO A 98 -25.72 20.28 -5.94
CA PRO A 98 -26.65 21.32 -6.35
C PRO A 98 -28.03 21.21 -5.69
#